data_AF-A0A7W1Q666-F1
#
_entry.id   AF-A0A7W1Q666-F1
#
_cell.length_a   1.000
_cell.length_b   1.000
_cell.length_c   1.000
_cell.angle_alpha   90.00
_cell.angle_beta   90.00
_cell.angle_gamma   90.00
#
_symmetry.space_group_name_H-M   'P 1'
#
loop_
_entity.id
_entity.type
_entity.pdbx_description
1 polymer ?
#
loop_
_entity_poly.entity_id
_entity_poly.type
_entity_poly.pdbx_seq_one_letter_code
_entity_poly.pdbx_strand_id
1 'polypeptide(L)' 'AQGICCTAGAACSSGTQATSPVLEAIGLPEEWLRGTVRVSLSRFTTEQEVDILLDALEKSVDAVRSLAGYSFA' A
#
# COMPACT_ATOMS: atom_id res chain seq x y z
N ALA A 1 9.14 11.09 -5.16
CA ALA A 1 7.97 10.46 -5.80
C ALA A 1 8.45 9.68 -7.02
N GLN A 2 8.20 8.37 -7.09
CA GLN A 2 8.72 7.47 -8.15
C GLN A 2 7.83 7.44 -9.41
N GLY A 3 7.00 8.47 -9.65
CA GLY A 3 6.11 8.56 -10.82
C GLY A 3 4.84 7.69 -10.74
N ILE A 4 4.57 7.06 -9.59
CA ILE A 4 3.43 6.17 -9.38
C ILE A 4 2.37 6.87 -8.53
N CYS A 5 1.11 6.78 -8.96
CA CYS A 5 -0.04 7.25 -8.21
C CYS A 5 -0.79 6.04 -7.61
N CYS A 6 -0.78 5.90 -6.29
CA CYS A 6 -1.53 4.88 -5.57
C CYS A 6 -2.24 5.48 -4.34
N THR A 7 -3.25 4.77 -3.81
CA THR A 7 -3.93 5.18 -2.57
C THR A 7 -3.44 4.33 -1.39
N ALA A 8 -3.02 5.00 -0.32
CA ALA A 8 -2.67 4.36 0.94
C ALA A 8 -3.96 4.13 1.75
N GLY A 9 -4.36 2.88 1.95
CA GLY A 9 -5.62 2.52 2.60
C GLY A 9 -6.89 3.05 1.91
N ALA A 10 -8.03 2.48 2.23
CA ALA A 10 -9.34 3.08 1.90
C ALA A 10 -9.78 4.14 2.94
N ALA A 11 -8.95 4.39 3.96
CA ALA A 11 -9.14 5.48 4.90
C ALA A 11 -8.60 6.78 4.29
N CYS A 12 -9.51 7.69 3.98
CA CYS A 12 -9.17 9.00 3.44
C CYS A 12 -8.07 9.69 4.25
N SER A 13 -7.25 10.49 3.58
CA SER A 13 -6.29 11.43 4.17
C SER A 13 -6.95 12.58 4.94
N SER A 14 -8.13 12.36 5.56
CA SER A 14 -8.96 13.34 6.26
C SER A 14 -8.53 13.59 7.71
N GLY A 15 -7.28 13.25 8.07
CA GLY A 15 -6.71 13.53 9.39
C GLY A 15 -7.28 12.70 10.55
N THR A 16 -8.20 11.79 10.27
CA THR A 16 -8.75 10.83 11.24
C THR A 16 -8.06 9.48 11.01
N GLN A 17 -7.40 8.94 12.04
CA GLN A 17 -6.76 7.60 12.02
C GLN A 17 -7.81 6.47 12.00
N ALA A 18 -8.87 6.60 11.21
CA ALA A 18 -9.87 5.56 11.05
C ALA A 18 -9.32 4.49 10.12
N THR A 19 -9.55 3.21 10.42
CA THR A 19 -9.27 2.15 9.46
C THR A 19 -10.39 2.06 8.42
N SER A 20 -10.24 1.22 7.39
CA SER A 20 -11.29 1.12 6.38
C SER A 20 -12.47 0.28 6.90
N PRO A 21 -13.70 0.82 6.91
CA PRO A 21 -14.89 0.05 7.32
C PRO A 21 -15.17 -1.15 6.39
N VAL A 22 -14.68 -1.09 5.14
CA VAL A 22 -14.78 -2.22 4.21
C VAL A 22 -13.82 -3.34 4.61
N LEU A 23 -12.58 -3.00 4.96
CA LEU A 23 -11.60 -4.00 5.39
C LEU A 23 -11.97 -4.62 6.74
N GLU A 24 -12.55 -3.83 7.65
CA GLU A 24 -13.15 -4.31 8.90
C GLU A 24 -14.29 -5.31 8.62
N ALA A 25 -15.20 -4.98 7.70
CA ALA A 25 -16.32 -5.85 7.33
C ALA A 25 -15.88 -7.15 6.64
N ILE A 26 -14.75 -7.15 5.93
CA ILE A 26 -14.11 -8.35 5.38
C ILE A 26 -13.56 -9.25 6.50
N GLY A 27 -13.36 -8.71 7.71
CA GLY A 27 -12.83 -9.44 8.85
C GLY A 27 -11.31 -9.57 8.85
N LEU A 28 -10.61 -8.60 8.25
CA LEU A 28 -9.15 -8.58 8.30
C LEU A 28 -8.65 -8.36 9.75
N PRO A 29 -7.57 -9.06 10.17
CA PRO A 29 -6.94 -8.81 11.45
C PRO A 29 -6.50 -7.34 11.61
N GLU A 30 -6.58 -6.82 12.83
CA GLU A 30 -6.33 -5.40 13.12
C GLU A 30 -4.91 -4.98 12.70
N GLU A 31 -3.94 -5.88 12.87
CA GLU A 31 -2.56 -5.70 12.45
C GLU A 31 -2.39 -5.41 10.94
N TRP A 32 -3.35 -5.82 10.09
CA TRP A 32 -3.27 -5.65 8.65
C TRP A 32 -4.04 -4.42 8.17
N LEU A 33 -5.02 -3.94 8.94
CA LEU A 33 -5.90 -2.83 8.55
C LEU A 33 -5.12 -1.55 8.21
N ARG A 34 -4.02 -1.30 8.94
CA ARG A 34 -3.19 -0.09 8.78
C ARG A 34 -2.08 -0.23 7.72
N GLY A 35 -1.82 -1.44 7.23
CA GLY A 35 -0.75 -1.75 6.27
C GLY A 35 -1.22 -1.93 4.82
N THR A 36 -2.49 -1.63 4.52
CA THR A 36 -3.08 -1.93 3.21
C THR A 36 -2.75 -0.89 2.15
N VAL A 37 -2.42 -1.35 0.95
CA VAL A 37 -2.21 -0.53 -0.25
C VAL A 37 -3.16 -1.01 -1.34
N ARG A 38 -3.90 -0.10 -1.96
CA ARG A 38 -4.74 -0.42 -3.12
C ARG A 38 -4.14 0.15 -4.38
N VAL A 39 -3.83 -0.73 -5.32
CA VAL A 39 -3.44 -0.39 -6.69
C VAL A 39 -4.61 -0.68 -7.62
N SER A 40 -5.02 0.31 -8.39
CA SER A 40 -6.07 0.17 -9.40
C SER A 40 -5.44 0.31 -10.78
N LEU A 41 -5.71 -0.63 -11.68
CA LEU A 41 -5.26 -0.61 -13.07
C LEU A 41 -6.39 -0.14 -13.98
N SER A 42 -6.05 0.21 -15.22
CA SER A 42 -7.03 0.53 -16.27
C SER A 42 -6.66 -0.12 -17.59
N ARG A 43 -7.53 -0.01 -18.60
CA ARG A 43 -7.22 -0.45 -19.98
C ARG A 43 -6.01 0.24 -20.61
N PHE A 44 -5.55 1.33 -20.02
CA PHE A 44 -4.39 2.10 -20.48
C PHE A 44 -3.11 1.73 -19.73
N THR A 45 -3.22 0.91 -18.68
CA THR A 45 -2.04 0.48 -17.93
C THR A 45 -1.25 -0.51 -18.77
N THR A 46 0.06 -0.25 -18.86
CA THR A 46 1.02 -1.05 -19.62
C THR A 46 1.78 -2.00 -18.68
N GLU A 47 2.34 -3.07 -19.24
CA GLU A 47 3.17 -4.03 -18.51
C GLU A 47 4.42 -3.33 -17.91
N GLN A 48 5.01 -2.40 -18.67
CA GLN A 48 6.16 -1.62 -18.22
C GLN A 48 5.84 -0.74 -16.99
N GLU A 49 4.63 -0.17 -16.93
CA GLU A 49 4.20 0.58 -15.75
C GLU A 49 4.00 -0.33 -14.52
N VAL A 50 3.61 -1.60 -14.74
CA VAL A 50 3.52 -2.59 -13.67
C VAL A 50 4.92 -2.96 -13.16
N ASP A 51 5.90 -3.16 -14.04
CA ASP A 51 7.28 -3.43 -13.63
C ASP A 51 7.85 -2.27 -12.79
N ILE A 52 7.62 -1.03 -13.23
CA ILE A 52 8.02 0.17 -12.48
C ILE A 52 7.34 0.22 -11.11
N LEU A 53 6.05 -0.14 -11.03
CA LEU A 53 5.31 -0.23 -9.78
C LEU A 53 5.91 -1.28 -8.84
N LEU A 54 6.26 -2.46 -9.34
CA LEU A 54 6.83 -3.54 -8.52
C LEU A 54 8.17 -3.13 -7.91
N ASP A 55 9.08 -2.58 -8.72
CA ASP A 55 10.37 -2.05 -8.28
C ASP A 55 10.24 -0.97 -7.20
N ALA A 56 9.26 -0.08 -7.37
CA ALA A 56 8.97 0.98 -6.43
C ALA A 56 8.38 0.44 -5.11
N LEU A 57 7.49 -0.55 -5.21
CA LEU A 57 6.82 -1.16 -4.07
C LEU A 57 7.83 -1.92 -3.20
N GLU A 58 8.71 -2.72 -3.79
CA GLU A 58 9.77 -3.44 -3.08
C GLU A 58 10.65 -2.47 -2.28
N LYS A 59 11.19 -1.44 -2.94
CA LYS A 59 12.01 -0.40 -2.29
C LYS A 59 11.28 0.31 -1.16
N SER A 60 9.99 0.58 -1.33
CA SER A 60 9.17 1.26 -0.31
C SER A 60 8.91 0.36 0.90
N VAL A 61 8.61 -0.91 0.67
CA VAL A 61 8.40 -1.91 1.73
C VAL A 61 9.68 -2.11 2.53
N ASP A 62 10.83 -2.25 1.87
CA ASP A 62 12.13 -2.40 2.53
C ASP A 62 12.48 -1.20 3.38
N ALA A 63 12.26 0.02 2.86
CA ALA A 63 12.47 1.24 3.62
C ALA A 63 11.62 1.27 4.90
N VAL A 64 10.32 0.95 4.81
CA VAL A 64 9.42 0.91 5.98
C VAL A 64 9.84 -0.17 6.98
N ARG A 65 10.20 -1.37 6.52
CA ARG A 65 10.66 -2.47 7.37
C ARG A 65 11.95 -2.13 8.11
N SER A 66 12.89 -1.46 7.44
CA SER A 66 14.15 -1.03 8.05
C SER A 66 13.93 -0.07 9.23
N LEU A 67 12.94 0.83 9.13
CA LEU A 67 12.58 1.75 10.20
C LEU A 67 11.91 1.06 11.38
N ALA A 68 11.17 -0.02 11.13
CA ALA A 68 10.51 -0.83 12.16
C ALA A 68 11.47 -1.82 12.86
N GLY A 69 12.77 -1.84 12.51
CA GLY A 69 13.72 -2.81 13.02
C GLY A 69 13.45 -4.24 12.57
N TYR A 70 12.66 -4.41 11.51
CA TYR A 70 12.32 -5.72 10.94
C TYR A 70 13.45 -6.17 10.01
N SER A 71 14.26 -7.13 10.47
CA SER A 71 15.15 -7.90 9.60
C SER A 71 14.43 -9.19 9.22
N PHE A 72 14.20 -9.38 7.92
CA PHE A 72 13.85 -10.70 7.41
C PHE A 72 15.17 -11.46 7.25
N ALA A 73 15.35 -12.53 8.03
CA ALA A 73 16.36 -13.55 7.81
C ALA A 73 15.70 -14.77 7.19
#